data_AF-A0A1F8AUZ2-F1
#
_entry.id   AF-A0A1F8AUZ2-F1
#
_cell.length_a   1.000
_cell.length_b   1.000
_cell.length_c   1.000
_cell.angle_alpha   90.00
_cell.angle_beta   90.00
_cell.angle_gamma   90.00
#
_symmetry.space_group_name_H-M   'P 1'
#
loop_
_entity.id
_entity.type
_entity.pdbx_description
1 polymer ?
#
loop_
_entity_poly.entity_id
_entity_poly.type
_entity_poly.pdbx_seq_one_letter_code
_entity_poly.pdbx_strand_id
1 'polypeptide(L)'
;MALLLLGAGFVYGVIVMKLLMQIFYQTSLSLQIGNMLDVENFLSKVLMTGLLMGIAFLFPIVMTVLMLLKLIKHSFFERQRIYAYLIAVIFVLLLPPPDLISDIILFAPLVILFELTLILNRIFLKTHLF
;
A
#
# COMPACT_ATOMS: atom_id res chain seq x y z
N MET A 1 -1.92 12.50 12.63
CA MET A 1 -2.30 11.13 12.20
C MET A 1 -2.19 10.95 10.68
N ALA A 2 -2.87 11.75 9.85
CA ALA A 2 -2.79 11.64 8.38
C ALA A 2 -1.37 11.74 7.82
N LEU A 3 -0.58 12.75 8.25
CA LEU A 3 0.82 12.87 7.85
C LEU A 3 1.68 11.66 8.24
N LEU A 4 1.39 11.01 9.38
CA LEU A 4 2.13 9.84 9.84
C LEU A 4 1.85 8.63 8.95
N LEU A 5 0.57 8.39 8.60
CA LEU A 5 0.22 7.31 7.68
C LEU A 5 0.78 7.55 6.28
N LEU A 6 0.69 8.78 5.78
CA LEU A 6 1.26 9.14 4.47
C LEU A 6 2.78 8.96 4.45
N GLY A 7 3.47 9.45 5.49
CA GLY A 7 4.91 9.25 5.64
C GLY A 7 5.29 7.78 5.76
N ALA A 8 4.54 6.99 6.54
CA ALA A 8 4.77 5.55 6.71
C ALA A 8 4.59 4.79 5.39
N GLY A 9 3.53 5.07 4.64
CA GLY A 9 3.30 4.47 3.32
C GLY A 9 4.38 4.86 2.31
N PHE A 10 4.81 6.13 2.33
CA PHE A 10 5.90 6.60 1.49
C PHE A 10 7.21 5.87 1.77
N VAL A 11 7.61 5.81 3.04
CA VAL A 11 8.82 5.11 3.47
C VAL A 11 8.74 3.63 3.13
N TYR A 12 7.58 2.99 3.32
CA TYR A 12 7.37 1.60 2.94
C TYR A 12 7.61 1.37 1.45
N GLY A 13 6.98 2.16 0.57
CA GLY A 13 7.16 2.04 -0.88
C GLY A 13 8.62 2.24 -1.31
N VAL A 14 9.32 3.20 -0.72
CA VAL A 14 10.75 3.44 -0.97
C VAL A 14 11.62 2.26 -0.53
N ILE A 15 11.36 1.69 0.65
CA ILE A 15 12.10 0.53 1.16
C ILE A 15 11.91 -0.68 0.24
N VAL A 16 10.69 -0.94 -0.21
CA VAL A 16 10.43 -2.04 -1.14
C VAL A 16 11.19 -1.83 -2.45
N MET A 17 11.12 -0.64 -3.07
CA MET A 17 11.87 -0.38 -4.30
C MET A 17 13.38 -0.53 -4.13
N LYS A 18 13.92 -0.12 -3.00
CA LYS A 18 15.35 -0.29 -2.68
C LYS A 18 15.72 -1.77 -2.57
N LEU A 19 14.91 -2.59 -1.90
CA LEU A 19 15.14 -4.03 -1.77
C LEU A 19 15.16 -4.72 -3.14
N LEU A 20 14.22 -4.36 -4.02
CA LEU A 20 14.13 -4.93 -5.36
C LEU A 20 15.34 -4.58 -6.23
N MET A 21 15.80 -3.33 -6.17
CA MET A 21 17.02 -2.93 -6.84
C MET A 21 18.22 -3.75 -6.35
N GLN A 22 18.34 -3.98 -5.04
CA GLN A 22 19.43 -4.77 -4.49
C GLN A 22 19.39 -6.21 -5.03
N ILE A 23 18.22 -6.84 -5.08
CA ILE A 23 18.04 -8.18 -5.65
C ILE A 23 18.42 -8.17 -7.13
N PHE A 24 17.86 -7.25 -7.92
CA PHE A 24 18.12 -7.14 -9.35
C PHE A 24 19.61 -6.95 -9.66
N TYR A 25 20.28 -6.05 -8.94
CA TYR A 25 21.70 -5.80 -9.11
C TYR A 25 22.55 -7.04 -8.81
N GLN A 26 22.26 -7.75 -7.72
CA GLN A 26 22.96 -9.00 -7.38
C GLN A 26 22.72 -10.08 -8.44
N THR A 27 21.50 -10.20 -8.96
CA THR A 27 21.18 -11.13 -10.05
C THR A 27 21.93 -10.77 -11.33
N SER A 28 21.99 -9.50 -11.73
CA SER A 28 22.75 -9.08 -12.92
C SER A 28 24.24 -9.41 -12.81
N LEU A 29 24.84 -9.20 -11.64
CA LEU A 29 26.24 -9.57 -11.38
C LEU A 29 26.45 -11.09 -11.53
N SER A 30 25.55 -11.90 -10.98
CA SER A 30 25.64 -13.37 -11.07
C SER A 30 25.54 -13.90 -12.51
N LEU A 31 24.79 -13.20 -13.37
CA LEU A 31 24.59 -13.57 -14.77
C LEU A 31 25.65 -12.99 -15.72
N GLN A 32 26.62 -12.22 -15.20
CA GLN A 32 27.63 -11.49 -15.99
C GLN A 32 27.01 -10.57 -17.06
N ILE A 33 25.77 -10.13 -16.85
CA ILE A 33 25.09 -9.20 -17.75
C ILE A 33 25.47 -7.78 -17.30
N GLY A 34 26.09 -7.01 -18.19
CA GLY A 34 26.41 -5.61 -17.94
C GLY A 34 25.13 -4.83 -17.63
N ASN A 35 25.04 -4.29 -16.41
CA ASN A 35 23.85 -3.58 -15.97
C ASN A 35 24.06 -2.07 -16.13
N MET A 36 23.45 -1.47 -17.15
CA MET A 36 23.38 0.00 -17.26
C MET A 36 22.23 0.50 -16.39
N LEU A 37 22.54 0.85 -15.14
CA LEU A 37 21.55 1.44 -14.24
C LEU A 37 21.28 2.89 -14.63
N ASP A 38 20.09 3.14 -15.17
CA ASP A 38 19.56 4.49 -15.33
C ASP A 38 19.07 5.01 -13.97
N VAL A 39 19.88 5.86 -13.35
CA VAL A 39 19.63 6.42 -12.01
C VAL A 39 18.41 7.34 -12.01
N GLU A 40 18.17 8.08 -13.09
CA GLU A 40 17.06 9.02 -13.19
C GLU A 40 15.73 8.27 -13.25
N ASN A 41 15.65 7.28 -14.14
CA ASN A 41 14.46 6.43 -14.26
C ASN A 41 14.20 5.67 -12.96
N PHE A 42 15.23 5.14 -12.32
CA PHE A 42 15.08 4.47 -11.03
C PHE A 42 14.56 5.41 -9.94
N LEU A 43 15.18 6.57 -9.77
CA LEU A 43 14.76 7.54 -8.75
C LEU A 43 13.31 7.95 -8.97
N SER A 44 12.91 8.16 -10.23
CA SER A 44 11.53 8.46 -10.59
C SER A 44 10.56 7.34 -10.19
N LYS A 45 10.91 6.08 -10.44
CA LYS A 45 10.11 4.91 -10.03
C LYS A 45 10.00 4.78 -8.51
N VAL A 46 11.10 5.03 -7.79
CA VAL A 46 11.14 4.98 -6.32
C VAL A 46 10.25 6.05 -5.71
N LEU A 47 10.39 7.29 -6.19
CA LEU A 47 9.58 8.41 -5.71
C LEU A 47 8.10 8.20 -6.04
N MET A 48 7.78 7.77 -7.26
CA MET A 48 6.39 7.50 -7.68
C MET A 48 5.75 6.40 -6.83
N THR A 49 6.45 5.27 -6.62
CA THR A 49 5.95 4.18 -5.78
C THR A 49 5.75 4.64 -4.34
N GLY A 50 6.72 5.37 -3.78
CA GLY A 50 6.59 5.96 -2.44
C GLY A 50 5.36 6.86 -2.34
N LEU A 51 5.19 7.79 -3.27
CA LEU A 51 4.05 8.72 -3.26
C LEU A 51 2.71 7.99 -3.33
N LEU A 52 2.56 7.04 -4.26
CA LEU A 52 1.34 6.26 -4.43
C LEU A 52 1.03 5.41 -3.19
N MET A 53 2.03 4.76 -2.59
CA MET A 53 1.87 4.02 -1.34
C MET A 53 1.51 4.92 -0.16
N GLY A 54 2.10 6.12 -0.08
CA GLY A 54 1.74 7.12 0.91
C GLY A 54 0.27 7.53 0.83
N ILE A 55 -0.24 7.73 -0.39
CA ILE A 55 -1.65 8.03 -0.64
C ILE A 55 -2.54 6.84 -0.25
N ALA A 56 -2.16 5.62 -0.65
CA ALA A 56 -2.92 4.42 -0.32
C ALA A 56 -3.04 4.19 1.20
N PHE A 57 -2.02 4.57 1.97
CA PHE A 57 -2.04 4.50 3.43
C PHE A 57 -2.99 5.50 4.11
N LEU A 58 -3.54 6.47 3.38
CA LEU A 58 -4.61 7.34 3.90
C LEU A 58 -5.99 6.66 3.90
N PHE A 59 -6.13 5.52 3.22
CA PHE A 59 -7.39 4.79 3.10
C PHE A 59 -8.08 4.50 4.45
N PRO A 60 -7.38 4.05 5.51
CA PRO A 60 -7.95 3.92 6.86
C PRO A 60 -8.70 5.16 7.37
N ILE A 61 -8.15 6.35 7.11
CA ILE A 61 -8.73 7.61 7.57
C ILE A 61 -10.00 7.89 6.78
N VAL A 62 -9.94 7.75 5.45
CA VAL A 62 -11.09 7.96 4.56
C VAL A 62 -12.25 7.05 4.98
N MET A 63 -11.97 5.75 5.18
CA MET A 63 -12.92 4.75 5.62
C MET A 63 -13.57 5.11 6.97
N THR A 64 -12.74 5.48 7.94
CA THR A 64 -13.20 5.88 9.29
C THR A 64 -14.09 7.12 9.23
N VAL A 65 -13.71 8.14 8.46
CA VAL A 65 -14.50 9.36 8.28
C VAL A 65 -15.85 9.07 7.62
N LEU A 66 -15.89 8.24 6.57
CA LEU A 66 -17.14 7.85 5.91
C LEU A 66 -18.10 7.11 6.86
N MET A 67 -17.56 6.28 7.75
CA MET A 67 -18.35 5.59 8.78
C MET A 67 -18.83 6.54 9.88
N LEU A 68 -18.00 7.47 10.33
CA LEU A 68 -18.35 8.47 11.34
C LEU A 68 -19.45 9.42 10.86
N LEU A 69 -19.38 9.84 9.59
CA LEU A 69 -20.41 10.66 8.94
C LEU A 69 -21.70 9.88 8.63
N LYS A 70 -21.75 8.57 8.96
CA LYS A 70 -22.86 7.65 8.66
C LYS A 70 -23.21 7.58 7.16
N LEU A 71 -22.29 7.99 6.28
CA LEU A 71 -22.46 7.91 4.83
C LEU A 71 -22.39 6.45 4.36
N ILE A 72 -21.51 5.66 4.99
CA ILE A 72 -21.35 4.23 4.71
C ILE A 72 -21.38 3.46 6.02
N LYS A 73 -22.20 2.42 6.10
CA LYS A 73 -22.28 1.56 7.28
C LYS A 73 -21.06 0.63 7.32
N HIS A 74 -20.58 0.32 8.53
CA HIS A 74 -19.52 -0.68 8.74
C HIS A 74 -19.82 -2.03 8.04
N SER A 75 -21.07 -2.50 8.10
CA SER A 75 -21.51 -3.74 7.46
C SER A 75 -21.49 -3.72 5.92
N PHE A 76 -21.34 -2.55 5.29
CA PHE A 76 -21.10 -2.46 3.85
C PHE A 76 -19.66 -2.86 3.52
N PHE A 77 -18.69 -2.31 4.26
CA PHE A 77 -17.28 -2.64 4.08
C PHE A 77 -16.98 -4.11 4.43
N GLU A 78 -17.66 -4.68 5.43
CA GLU A 78 -17.55 -6.12 5.71
C GLU A 78 -18.04 -7.01 4.57
N ARG A 79 -19.09 -6.62 3.86
CA ARG A 79 -19.60 -7.37 2.70
C ARG A 79 -18.73 -7.19 1.46
N GLN A 80 -18.06 -6.05 1.34
CA GLN A 80 -17.29 -5.66 0.17
C GLN A 80 -15.78 -5.97 0.30
N ARG A 81 -15.37 -6.82 1.26
CA ARG A 81 -13.96 -7.20 1.50
C ARG A 81 -13.26 -7.65 0.22
N ILE A 82 -13.92 -8.51 -0.57
CA ILE A 82 -13.35 -9.02 -1.82
C ILE A 82 -13.07 -7.89 -2.82
N TYR A 83 -13.95 -6.89 -2.90
CA TYR A 83 -13.73 -5.74 -3.78
C TYR A 83 -12.59 -4.85 -3.28
N ALA A 84 -12.46 -4.66 -1.96
CA ALA A 84 -11.33 -3.92 -1.39
C ALA A 84 -9.99 -4.61 -1.72
N TYR A 85 -9.93 -5.94 -1.60
CA TYR A 85 -8.73 -6.70 -1.96
C TYR A 85 -8.45 -6.65 -3.46
N LEU A 86 -9.48 -6.80 -4.32
CA LEU A 86 -9.31 -6.70 -5.77
C LEU A 86 -8.80 -5.32 -6.19
N ILE A 87 -9.35 -4.25 -5.60
CA ILE A 87 -8.87 -2.88 -5.85
C ILE A 87 -7.42 -2.73 -5.39
N ALA A 88 -7.05 -3.29 -4.23
CA ALA A 88 -5.67 -3.25 -3.76
C ALA A 88 -4.71 -4.04 -4.68
N VAL A 89 -5.12 -5.20 -5.21
CA VAL A 89 -4.33 -5.94 -6.22
C VAL A 89 -4.16 -5.10 -7.48
N ILE A 90 -5.26 -4.58 -8.04
CA ILE A 90 -5.21 -3.74 -9.26
C ILE A 90 -4.34 -2.52 -9.02
N PHE A 91 -4.47 -1.87 -7.87
CA PHE A 91 -3.65 -0.71 -7.51
C PHE A 91 -2.16 -1.05 -7.52
N VAL A 92 -1.77 -2.16 -6.92
CA VAL A 92 -0.37 -2.59 -6.86
C VAL A 92 0.17 -2.98 -8.24
N LEU A 93 -0.63 -3.68 -9.05
CA LEU A 93 -0.26 -4.02 -10.43
C LEU A 93 -0.05 -2.81 -11.34
N LEU A 94 -0.64 -1.65 -10.99
CA LEU A 94 -0.44 -0.38 -11.69
C LEU A 94 0.78 0.38 -11.19
N LEU A 95 1.40 -0.05 -10.09
CA LEU A 95 2.62 0.59 -9.60
C LEU A 95 3.79 0.32 -10.55
N PRO A 96 4.85 1.17 -10.50
CA PRO A 96 6.03 1.00 -11.35
C PRO A 96 6.79 -0.35 -11.30
N PRO A 97 6.82 -1.13 -10.19
CA PRO A 97 7.45 -2.45 -10.22
C PRO A 97 6.67 -3.45 -11.09
N PRO A 98 7.34 -4.23 -11.96
CA PRO A 98 6.70 -5.22 -12.81
C PRO A 98 6.72 -6.65 -12.24
N ASP A 99 7.16 -6.84 -10.99
CA ASP A 99 7.49 -8.16 -10.43
C ASP A 99 6.48 -8.65 -9.39
N LEU A 100 5.97 -9.88 -9.56
CA LEU A 100 4.96 -10.48 -8.68
C LEU A 100 5.35 -10.51 -7.20
N ILE A 101 6.63 -10.70 -6.88
CA ILE A 101 7.11 -10.73 -5.48
C ILE A 101 6.93 -9.35 -4.86
N SER A 102 7.30 -8.30 -5.59
CA SER A 102 7.11 -6.90 -5.19
C SER A 102 5.65 -6.60 -4.97
N ASP A 103 4.79 -7.09 -5.86
CA ASP A 103 3.37 -6.84 -5.79
C ASP A 103 2.76 -7.46 -4.54
N ILE A 104 3.15 -8.69 -4.21
CA ILE A 104 2.70 -9.36 -2.98
C ILE A 104 3.15 -8.56 -1.74
N ILE A 105 4.39 -8.08 -1.73
CA ILE A 105 4.93 -7.30 -0.61
C ILE A 105 4.17 -5.98 -0.47
N LEU A 106 3.93 -5.25 -1.56
CA LEU A 106 3.21 -3.97 -1.55
C LEU A 106 1.72 -4.13 -1.24
N PHE A 107 1.12 -5.25 -1.63
CA PHE A 107 -0.28 -5.59 -1.39
C PHE A 107 -0.55 -5.90 0.09
N ALA A 108 0.36 -6.65 0.74
CA ALA A 108 0.21 -7.08 2.13
C ALA A 108 -0.18 -5.95 3.11
N PRO A 109 0.53 -4.80 3.19
CA PRO A 109 0.16 -3.73 4.10
C PRO A 109 -1.20 -3.10 3.77
N LEU A 110 -1.63 -3.05 2.51
CA LEU A 110 -2.91 -2.46 2.13
C LEU A 110 -4.08 -3.29 2.68
N VAL A 111 -3.99 -4.62 2.57
CA VAL A 111 -4.98 -5.55 3.14
C VAL A 111 -4.98 -5.46 4.66
N ILE A 112 -3.79 -5.48 5.27
CA ILE A 112 -3.66 -5.37 6.74
C ILE A 112 -4.29 -4.06 7.23
N LEU A 113 -4.02 -2.94 6.57
CA LEU A 113 -4.59 -1.65 6.92
C LEU A 113 -6.11 -1.66 6.82
N PHE A 114 -6.67 -2.24 5.75
CA PHE A 114 -8.12 -2.36 5.60
C PHE A 114 -8.75 -3.20 6.73
N GLU A 115 -8.21 -4.38 7.01
CA GLU A 115 -8.72 -5.26 8.07
C GLU A 115 -8.60 -4.62 9.46
N LEU A 116 -7.45 -4.03 9.78
CA LEU A 116 -7.26 -3.32 11.04
C LEU A 116 -8.24 -2.17 11.17
N THR A 117 -8.47 -1.41 10.10
CA THR A 117 -9.45 -0.31 10.11
C THR A 117 -10.85 -0.80 10.39
N LEU A 118 -11.28 -1.91 9.76
CA LEU A 118 -12.58 -2.52 10.00
C LEU A 118 -12.75 -3.00 11.44
N ILE A 119 -11.73 -3.66 11.99
CA ILE A 119 -11.75 -4.17 13.37
C ILE A 119 -11.81 -3.00 14.37
N LEU A 120 -10.94 -2.00 14.21
CA LEU A 120 -10.88 -0.83 15.09
C LEU A 120 -12.20 -0.05 15.07
N ASN A 121 -12.78 0.18 13.89
CA ASN A 121 -14.07 0.87 13.78
C ASN A 121 -15.21 0.07 14.39
N ARG A 122 -15.19 -1.27 14.29
CA ARG A 122 -16.19 -2.13 14.94
C ARG A 122 -16.15 -1.97 16.46
N ILE A 123 -14.95 -1.95 17.03
CA ILE A 123 -14.75 -1.79 18.49
C ILE A 123 -15.19 -0.39 18.90
N PHE A 124 -14.69 0.64 18.21
CA PHE A 124 -14.95 2.04 18.55
C PHE A 124 -16.44 2.42 18.44
N LEU A 125 -17.10 2.04 17.35
CA LEU A 125 -18.53 2.31 17.15
C LEU A 125 -19.41 1.54 18.14
N LYS A 126 -18.96 0.38 18.61
CA LYS A 126 -19.67 -0.37 19.66
C LYS A 126 -19.56 0.32 21.01
N THR A 127 -18.43 0.98 21.32
CA THR A 127 -18.21 1.63 22.62
C THR A 127 -18.91 2.98 22.78
N HIS A 128 -19.11 3.75 21.70
CA HIS A 128 -19.74 5.09 21.77
C HIS A 128 -21.25 5.13 21.50
N LEU A 129 -21.89 3.97 21.32
CA LEU A 129 -23.34 3.84 21.16
C LEU A 129 -24.04 3.26 22.41
N PHE A 130 -23.34 3.13 23.54
CA PHE A 130 -23.91 2.75 24.84
C PHE A 130 -23.61 3.81 25.90
#